data_AF-K7RXI2-F1
#
_entry.id   AF-K7RXI2-F1
#
_cell.length_a   1.000
_cell.length_b   1.000
_cell.length_c   1.000
_cell.angle_alpha   90.00
_cell.angle_beta   90.00
_cell.angle_gamma   90.00
#
_symmetry.space_group_name_H-M   'P 1'
#
loop_
_entity.id
_entity.type
_entity.pdbx_description
1 polymer ?
#
loop_
_entity_poly.entity_id
_entity_poly.type
_entity_poly.pdbx_seq_one_letter_code
_entity_poly.pdbx_strand_id
1 'polypeptide(L)'
;MLTYDLTAPRKQRHTATRILTRLRDEHGATDLSYSTVRDYVRVRRAQIDLEAGRRVEAMVPQDHAPGAEAEVDFGEVYVILDQHCG
;
A
#
# COMPACT_ATOMS: atom_id res chain seq x y z
N MET A 1 -9.03 7.30 -2.36
CA MET A 1 -7.58 7.06 -2.54
C MET A 1 -7.09 5.89 -1.70
N LEU A 2 -7.19 5.92 -0.36
CA LEU A 2 -6.61 4.87 0.49
C LEU A 2 -7.41 3.56 0.52
N THR A 3 -8.73 3.62 0.37
CA THR A 3 -9.59 2.42 0.30
C THR A 3 -9.37 1.61 -0.97
N TYR A 4 -8.85 2.20 -2.05
CA TYR A 4 -8.45 1.44 -3.26
C TYR A 4 -7.23 0.55 -3.01
N ASP A 5 -6.38 0.85 -2.01
CA ASP A 5 -5.24 0.00 -1.65
C ASP A 5 -5.66 -1.36 -1.09
N LEU A 6 -6.93 -1.49 -0.69
CA LEU A 6 -7.49 -2.69 -0.13
C LEU A 6 -7.59 -3.84 -1.12
N THR A 7 -7.88 -3.51 -2.39
CA THR A 7 -8.00 -4.47 -3.49
C THR A 7 -6.76 -4.46 -4.37
N ALA A 8 -5.87 -3.47 -4.22
CA ALA A 8 -4.62 -3.40 -4.95
C ALA A 8 -3.60 -4.46 -4.45
N PRO A 9 -2.85 -5.11 -5.35
CA PRO A 9 -1.70 -5.94 -5.00
C PRO A 9 -0.71 -5.17 -4.13
N ARG A 10 0.01 -5.85 -3.21
CA ARG A 10 0.90 -5.19 -2.23
C ARG A 10 1.88 -4.19 -2.87
N LYS A 11 2.47 -4.53 -4.02
CA LYS A 11 3.43 -3.70 -4.75
C LYS A 11 2.79 -2.47 -5.44
N GLN A 12 1.47 -2.47 -5.61
CA GLN A 12 0.70 -1.39 -6.27
C GLN A 12 -0.06 -0.48 -5.29
N ARG A 13 0.03 -0.74 -3.98
CA ARG A 13 -0.57 0.14 -2.97
C ARG A 13 0.12 1.49 -2.98
N HIS A 14 -0.64 2.56 -2.85
CA HIS A 14 -0.10 3.92 -2.87
C HIS A 14 0.92 4.11 -1.74
N THR A 15 2.04 4.78 -2.03
CA THR A 15 2.98 5.18 -0.98
C THR A 15 2.51 6.50 -0.35
N ALA A 16 2.97 6.81 0.86
CA ALA A 16 2.71 8.12 1.48
C ALA A 16 3.20 9.27 0.59
N THR A 17 4.29 9.06 -0.16
CA THR A 17 4.79 10.01 -1.16
C THR A 17 3.80 10.21 -2.31
N ARG A 18 3.28 9.14 -2.93
CA ARG A 18 2.29 9.26 -4.00
C ARG A 18 0.99 9.91 -3.52
N ILE A 19 0.59 9.63 -2.27
CA ILE A 19 -0.56 10.27 -1.62
C ILE A 19 -0.31 11.77 -1.45
N LEU A 20 0.85 12.16 -0.93
CA LEU A 20 1.21 13.58 -0.77
C LEU A 20 1.24 14.32 -2.12
N THR A 21 1.86 13.73 -3.15
CA THR A 21 1.88 14.32 -4.50
C THR A 21 0.46 14.56 -5.01
N ARG A 22 -0.40 13.54 -4.95
CA ARG A 22 -1.78 13.67 -5.41
C ARG A 22 -2.60 14.67 -4.58
N LEU A 23 -2.39 14.75 -3.27
CA LEU A 23 -3.01 15.78 -2.42
C LEU A 23 -2.58 17.20 -2.81
N ARG A 24 -1.33 17.38 -3.23
CA ARG A 24 -0.85 18.67 -3.74
C ARG A 24 -1.46 18.99 -5.10
N ASP A 25 -1.46 18.03 -6.01
CA ASP A 25 -1.90 18.23 -7.39
C ASP A 25 -3.43 18.40 -7.49
N GLU A 26 -4.21 17.60 -6.75
CA GLU A 26 -5.68 17.60 -6.84
C GLU A 26 -6.35 18.57 -5.87
N HIS A 27 -5.74 18.80 -4.70
CA HIS A 27 -6.36 19.55 -3.60
C HIS A 27 -5.57 20.79 -3.17
N GLY A 28 -4.45 21.10 -3.82
CA GLY A 28 -3.62 22.27 -3.48
C GLY A 28 -3.03 22.19 -2.06
N ALA A 29 -2.88 20.98 -1.50
CA ALA A 29 -2.45 20.78 -0.12
C ALA A 29 -0.93 20.98 0.04
N THR A 30 -0.44 22.19 -0.22
CA THR A 30 0.99 22.55 -0.18
C THR A 30 1.58 22.55 1.23
N ASP A 31 0.74 22.81 2.24
CA ASP A 31 1.17 22.95 3.64
C ASP A 31 1.34 21.61 4.37
N LEU A 32 0.98 20.50 3.71
CA LEU A 32 1.16 19.17 4.28
C LEU A 32 2.61 18.71 4.13
N SER A 33 3.20 18.34 5.27
CA SER A 33 4.49 17.68 5.32
C SER A 33 4.36 16.17 5.03
N TYR A 34 5.44 15.55 4.57
CA TYR A 34 5.50 14.11 4.36
C TYR A 34 5.24 13.31 5.64
N SER A 35 5.81 13.72 6.79
CA SER A 35 5.60 13.02 8.06
C SER A 35 4.14 13.05 8.47
N THR A 36 3.46 14.19 8.34
CA THR A 36 2.02 14.32 8.59
C THR A 36 1.21 13.33 7.75
N VAL A 37 1.46 13.27 6.43
CA VAL A 37 0.76 12.35 5.55
C VAL A 37 1.08 10.90 5.88
N ARG A 38 2.36 10.57 6.14
CA ARG A 38 2.79 9.21 6.50
C ARG A 38 2.10 8.72 7.78
N ASP A 39 2.07 9.55 8.81
CA ASP A 39 1.50 9.19 10.10
C ASP A 39 -0.02 9.05 10.02
N TYR A 40 -0.69 9.95 9.28
CA TYR A 40 -2.11 9.81 8.95
C TYR A 40 -2.41 8.51 8.20
N VAL A 41 -1.66 8.21 7.13
CA VAL A 41 -1.86 7.01 6.30
C VAL A 41 -1.69 5.73 7.13
N ARG A 42 -0.70 5.70 8.04
CA ARG A 42 -0.49 4.57 8.96
C ARG A 42 -1.74 4.30 9.80
N VAL A 43 -2.28 5.33 10.45
CA VAL A 43 -3.48 5.20 11.30
C VAL A 43 -4.70 4.85 10.47
N ARG A 44 -4.91 5.56 9.35
CA ARG A 44 -6.11 5.37 8.53
C ARG A 44 -6.15 3.99 7.86
N ARG A 45 -5.00 3.42 7.45
CA ARG A 45 -4.95 2.04 6.95
C ARG A 45 -5.43 1.03 7.97
N ALA A 46 -4.96 1.13 9.21
CA ALA A 46 -5.39 0.24 10.28
C ALA A 46 -6.91 0.32 10.54
N GLN A 47 -7.49 1.53 10.48
CA GLN A 47 -8.93 1.74 10.60
C GLN A 47 -9.69 1.15 9.42
N ILE A 48 -9.24 1.39 8.18
CA ILE A 48 -9.87 0.85 6.97
C ILE A 48 -9.83 -0.68 6.97
N ASP A 49 -8.73 -1.30 7.41
CA ASP A 49 -8.64 -2.76 7.53
C ASP A 49 -9.61 -3.32 8.57
N LEU A 50 -9.84 -2.59 9.66
CA LEU A 50 -10.86 -2.94 10.66
C LEU A 50 -12.28 -2.79 10.10
N GLU A 51 -12.58 -1.64 9.47
CA GLU A 51 -13.85 -1.34 8.81
C GLU A 51 -14.18 -2.39 7.73
N ALA A 52 -13.17 -2.92 7.05
CA ALA A 52 -13.31 -3.94 6.02
C ALA A 52 -13.23 -5.39 6.54
N GLY A 53 -13.14 -5.62 7.85
CA GLY A 53 -13.07 -6.96 8.44
C GLY A 53 -11.80 -7.76 8.08
N ARG A 54 -10.72 -7.10 7.64
CA ARG A 54 -9.47 -7.74 7.18
C ARG A 54 -8.41 -7.94 8.28
N ARG A 55 -8.68 -7.47 9.49
CA ARG A 55 -7.73 -7.59 10.59
C ARG A 55 -7.80 -9.00 11.20
N VAL A 56 -6.93 -9.88 10.71
CA VAL A 56 -6.74 -11.23 11.27
C VAL A 56 -5.52 -11.21 12.18
N GLU A 57 -5.73 -11.26 13.50
CA GLU A 57 -4.68 -11.58 14.46
C GLU A 57 -4.39 -13.08 14.35
N ALA A 58 -3.55 -13.49 13.39
CA ALA A 58 -3.07 -14.87 13.28
C ALA A 58 -1.57 -14.86 13.09
N MET A 59 -0.83 -15.14 14.16
CA MET A 59 0.60 -15.44 14.10
C MET A 59 0.74 -16.96 14.17
N VAL A 60 1.06 -17.60 13.04
CA VAL A 60 1.37 -19.03 12.99
C VAL A 60 2.90 -19.16 12.98
N PRO A 61 3.51 -19.84 13.98
CA PRO A 61 4.94 -20.13 13.94
C PRO A 61 5.28 -20.94 12.69
N GLN A 62 6.21 -20.45 11.88
CA GLN A 62 6.79 -21.18 10.76
C GLN A 62 8.16 -21.71 11.18
N ASP A 63 8.35 -23.02 11.13
CA ASP A 63 9.64 -23.66 11.41
C ASP A 63 10.32 -23.95 10.07
N HIS A 64 11.45 -23.28 9.79
CA HIS A 64 12.19 -23.41 8.52
C HIS A 64 13.62 -23.84 8.79
N ALA A 65 13.88 -25.15 8.68
CA ALA A 65 15.23 -25.68 8.72
C ALA A 65 16.01 -25.25 7.44
N PRO A 66 17.23 -24.73 7.57
CA PRO A 66 18.00 -24.25 6.42
C PRO A 66 18.34 -25.38 5.44
N GLY A 67 18.02 -25.18 4.15
CA GLY A 67 18.35 -26.12 3.05
C GLY A 67 17.31 -27.20 2.75
N ALA A 68 16.18 -27.23 3.46
CA ALA A 68 15.11 -28.20 3.23
C ALA A 68 14.18 -27.84 2.04
N GLU A 69 14.06 -26.56 1.72
CA GLU A 69 13.15 -26.05 0.69
C GLU A 69 13.83 -24.99 -0.18
N ALA A 70 13.48 -24.97 -1.47
CA ALA A 70 13.86 -23.93 -2.42
C ALA A 70 12.59 -23.16 -2.81
N GLU A 71 12.57 -21.86 -2.52
CA GLU A 71 11.43 -21.00 -2.82
C GLU A 71 11.60 -20.39 -4.21
N VAL A 72 10.62 -20.64 -5.09
CA VAL A 72 10.55 -20.03 -6.42
C VAL A 72 9.30 -19.17 -6.45
N ASP A 73 9.50 -17.85 -6.57
CA ASP A 73 8.40 -16.88 -6.59
C ASP A 73 8.04 -16.53 -8.04
N PHE A 74 6.79 -16.76 -8.43
CA PHE A 74 6.24 -16.40 -9.73
C PHE A 74 5.35 -15.17 -9.57
N GLY A 75 5.67 -14.09 -10.27
CA GLY A 75 4.94 -12.82 -10.16
C GLY A 75 4.34 -12.36 -11.48
N GLU A 76 3.02 -12.16 -11.50
CA GLU A 76 2.33 -11.44 -12.57
C GLU A 76 2.45 -9.93 -12.32
N VAL A 77 2.76 -9.14 -13.36
CA VAL A 77 2.90 -7.68 -13.24
C VAL A 77 1.81 -6.97 -14.02
N TYR A 78 1.21 -5.97 -13.39
CA TYR A 78 0.27 -5.06 -14.02
C TYR A 78 0.93 -3.69 -14.15
N VAL A 79 0.93 -3.13 -15.37
CA VAL A 79 1.48 -1.81 -15.67
C VAL A 79 0.32 -0.87 -15.97
N ILE A 80 0.25 0.25 -15.25
CA ILE A 80 -0.70 1.33 -15.53
C ILE A 80 0.03 2.35 -16.40
N LEU A 81 -0.41 2.50 -17.64
CA LEU A 81 0.10 3.49 -18.58
C LEU A 81 -0.87 4.67 -18.64
N ASP A 82 -0.48 5.82 -18.09
CA ASP A 82 -1.23 7.07 -18.29
C ASP A 82 -0.92 7.61 -19.69
N GLN A 83 -1.97 7.73 -20.51
CA GLN A 83 -1.92 8.29 -21.86
C GLN A 83 -1.84 9.82 -21.74
N HIS A 84 -0.62 10.36 -21.65
CA HIS A 84 -0.38 11.74 -22.07
C HIS A 84 0.29 11.69 -23.44
N CYS A 85 -0.54 11.84 -24.47
CA CYS A 85 -0.10 12.02 -25.83
C CYS A 85 -0.53 13.42 -26.27
N GLY A 86 0.47 14.26 -26.59
CA GLY A 86 0.36 15.45 -27.45
C GLY A 86 -0.38 16.65 -26.89
#